data_AF-A0AAF1C618-F1
#
_entry.id   AF-A0AAF1C618-F1
#
_cell.length_a   1.000
_cell.length_b   1.000
_cell.length_c   1.000
_cell.angle_alpha   90.00
_cell.angle_beta   90.00
_cell.angle_gamma   90.00
#
_symmetry.space_group_name_H-M   'P 1'
#
loop_
_entity.id
_entity.type
_entity.pdbx_description
1 polymer ?
#
loop_
_entity_poly.entity_id
_entity_poly.type
_entity_poly.pdbx_seq_one_letter_code
_entity_poly.pdbx_strand_id
1 'polypeptide(L)'
;MSKYDDIIETVFFNNYKEGEQKVSFSREEFAQACDTLNISRIKNLGDIPYTYRFRRNLPDSIKNKAPENTDWIIIGTGRASYEFRQSTPGKIEVTKNRQLIKIPDATPEIVKRYAPGMDEQALLTQSSI
;
A
#
# COMPACT_ATOMS: atom_id res chain seq x y z
N MET A 1 10.61 -7.79 14.83
CA MET A 1 9.68 -8.59 14.03
C MET A 1 8.41 -8.82 14.83
N SER A 2 7.27 -8.63 14.20
CA SER A 2 5.94 -8.91 14.74
C SER A 2 5.59 -10.39 14.51
N LYS A 3 4.73 -10.98 15.35
CA LYS A 3 4.18 -12.33 15.11
C LYS A 3 3.60 -12.50 13.70
N TYR A 4 3.02 -11.43 13.15
CA TYR A 4 2.49 -11.42 11.79
C TYR A 4 3.59 -11.51 10.74
N ASP A 5 4.79 -10.96 11.01
CA ASP A 5 5.94 -10.99 10.11
C ASP A 5 6.44 -12.44 10.03
N ASP A 6 6.66 -13.08 11.19
CA ASP A 6 7.15 -14.46 11.26
C ASP A 6 6.20 -15.44 10.53
N ILE A 7 4.89 -15.25 10.68
CA ILE A 7 3.87 -16.10 10.06
C ILE A 7 3.81 -15.90 8.54
N ILE A 8 3.79 -14.65 8.06
CA ILE A 8 3.71 -14.40 6.61
C ILE A 8 4.98 -14.84 5.90
N GLU A 9 6.15 -14.67 6.54
CA GLU A 9 7.44 -15.16 6.04
C GLU A 9 7.44 -16.67 5.94
N THR A 10 7.02 -17.36 7.00
CA THR A 10 6.96 -18.83 7.00
C THR A 10 6.06 -19.35 5.87
N VAL A 11 4.86 -18.78 5.71
CA VAL A 11 3.96 -19.19 4.61
C VAL A 11 4.56 -18.90 3.25
N PHE A 12 5.23 -17.75 3.06
CA PHE A 12 5.90 -17.43 1.81
C PHE A 12 7.00 -18.44 1.48
N PHE A 13 7.95 -18.66 2.40
CA PHE A 13 9.12 -19.52 2.16
C PHE A 13 8.78 -21.01 2.07
N ASN A 14 7.68 -21.46 2.67
CA ASN A 14 7.20 -22.83 2.52
C ASN A 14 6.72 -23.14 1.10
N ASN A 15 6.23 -22.13 0.36
CA ASN A 15 5.63 -22.31 -0.95
C ASN A 15 6.51 -21.74 -2.08
N TYR A 16 7.36 -20.76 -1.79
CA TYR A 16 8.17 -20.06 -2.78
C TYR A 16 9.31 -20.94 -3.30
N LYS A 17 9.48 -20.94 -4.62
CA LYS A 17 10.69 -21.43 -5.29
C LYS A 17 11.40 -20.31 -6.02
N GLU A 18 12.72 -20.43 -6.11
CA GLU A 18 13.55 -19.41 -6.75
C GLU A 18 13.10 -19.15 -8.19
N GLY A 19 12.90 -17.87 -8.52
CA GLY A 19 12.41 -17.43 -9.84
C GLY A 19 10.89 -17.42 -10.01
N GLU A 20 10.10 -17.88 -9.03
CA GLU A 20 8.64 -17.78 -9.12
C GLU A 20 8.17 -16.33 -9.03
N GLN A 21 7.17 -16.00 -9.84
CA GLN A 21 6.50 -14.69 -9.85
C GLN A 21 5.17 -14.72 -9.09
N LYS A 22 4.69 -15.92 -8.76
CA LYS A 22 3.40 -16.18 -8.12
C LYS A 22 3.57 -17.31 -7.12
N VAL A 23 3.14 -17.08 -5.88
CA VAL A 23 3.17 -18.07 -4.80
C VAL A 23 1.76 -18.18 -4.24
N SER A 24 1.07 -19.26 -4.57
CA SER A 24 -0.28 -19.52 -4.06
C SER A 24 -0.23 -20.09 -2.65
N PHE A 25 -1.19 -19.71 -1.82
CA PHE A 25 -1.34 -20.26 -0.47
C PHE A 25 -2.80 -20.17 -0.01
N SER A 26 -3.16 -21.04 0.92
CA SER A 26 -4.46 -21.12 1.58
C SER A 26 -4.45 -20.40 2.93
N ARG A 27 -5.62 -20.03 3.45
CA ARG A 27 -5.74 -19.41 4.78
C ARG A 27 -5.30 -20.36 5.88
N GLU A 28 -5.50 -21.66 5.68
CA GLU A 28 -5.20 -22.73 6.62
C GLU A 28 -3.69 -22.83 6.89
N GLU A 29 -2.85 -22.46 5.93
CA GLU A 29 -1.39 -22.41 6.10
C GLU A 29 -0.95 -21.38 7.14
N PHE A 30 -1.74 -20.31 7.38
CA PHE A 30 -1.46 -19.43 8.51
C PHE A 30 -1.64 -20.12 9.86
N ALA A 31 -2.59 -21.04 9.97
CA ALA A 31 -2.76 -21.83 11.17
C ALA A 31 -1.56 -22.79 11.35
N GLN A 32 -1.18 -23.48 10.28
CA GLN A 32 -0.01 -24.39 10.29
C GLN A 32 1.30 -23.66 10.62
N ALA A 33 1.47 -22.43 10.14
CA ALA A 33 2.61 -21.59 10.48
C ALA A 33 2.59 -21.17 11.96
N CYS A 34 1.41 -20.85 12.54
CA CYS A 34 1.31 -20.59 13.98
C CYS A 34 1.75 -21.82 14.80
N ASP A 35 1.31 -23.01 14.40
CA ASP A 35 1.65 -24.26 15.08
C ASP A 35 3.15 -24.57 14.99
N THR A 36 3.73 -24.41 13.79
CA THR A 36 5.17 -24.61 13.55
C THR A 36 6.04 -23.66 14.37
N LEU A 37 5.63 -22.39 14.46
CA LEU A 37 6.35 -21.36 15.21
C LEU A 37 6.03 -21.36 16.71
N ASN A 38 5.16 -22.26 17.18
CA ASN A 38 4.64 -22.32 18.54
C ASN A 38 4.07 -20.95 19.01
N ILE A 39 3.45 -20.21 18.10
CA ILE A 39 2.82 -18.92 18.37
C ILE A 39 1.39 -19.13 18.84
N SER A 40 1.03 -18.50 19.95
CA SER A 40 -0.35 -18.45 20.47
C SER A 40 -1.34 -18.12 19.34
N ARG A 41 -2.35 -18.99 19.15
CA ARG A 41 -3.32 -18.89 18.05
C ARG A 41 -3.87 -17.48 17.88
N ILE A 42 -3.65 -16.88 16.70
CA ILE A 42 -4.21 -15.59 16.33
C ILE A 42 -5.73 -15.74 16.14
N LYS A 43 -6.52 -14.90 16.82
CA LYS A 43 -7.99 -14.97 16.80
C LYS A 43 -8.58 -14.75 15.39
N ASN A 44 -7.97 -13.88 14.59
CA ASN A 44 -8.41 -13.60 13.22
C ASN A 44 -7.26 -13.77 12.22
N LEU A 45 -7.11 -14.98 11.66
CA LEU A 45 -6.11 -15.25 10.62
C LEU A 45 -6.30 -14.40 9.35
N GLY A 46 -7.52 -13.92 9.08
CA GLY A 46 -7.80 -13.09 7.90
C GLY A 46 -7.23 -11.67 8.02
N ASP A 47 -6.86 -11.24 9.23
CA ASP A 47 -6.25 -9.94 9.48
C ASP A 47 -4.80 -9.86 8.99
N ILE A 48 -4.12 -11.00 8.89
CA ILE A 48 -2.74 -11.09 8.39
C ILE A 48 -2.65 -10.61 6.93
N PRO A 49 -3.34 -11.23 5.94
CA PRO A 49 -3.28 -10.78 4.56
C PRO A 49 -3.88 -9.38 4.38
N TYR A 50 -4.87 -9.00 5.19
CA TYR A 50 -5.43 -7.64 5.17
C TYR A 50 -4.39 -6.59 5.60
N THR A 51 -3.63 -6.87 6.66
CA THR A 51 -2.58 -5.98 7.18
C THR A 51 -1.53 -5.69 6.11
N TYR A 52 -1.05 -6.70 5.40
CA TYR A 52 0.00 -6.50 4.38
C TYR A 52 -0.49 -5.95 3.05
N ARG A 53 -1.79 -6.00 2.78
CA ARG A 53 -2.36 -5.35 1.60
C ARG A 53 -2.53 -3.85 1.76
N PHE A 54 -2.83 -3.40 2.97
CA PHE A 54 -3.38 -2.05 3.16
C PHE A 54 -2.77 -1.26 4.31
N ARG A 55 -2.06 -1.89 5.26
CA ARG A 55 -1.62 -1.24 6.49
C ARG A 55 -0.12 -1.28 6.72
N ARG A 56 0.57 -2.29 6.21
CA ARG A 56 2.00 -2.51 6.41
C ARG A 56 2.64 -3.07 5.14
N ASN A 57 3.91 -2.76 4.95
CA ASN A 57 4.73 -3.38 3.93
C ASN A 57 5.05 -4.82 4.32
N LEU A 58 5.29 -5.68 3.33
CA LEU A 58 5.84 -7.02 3.57
C LEU A 58 7.23 -6.93 4.22
N PRO A 59 7.65 -7.96 4.98
CA PRO A 59 9.00 -8.07 5.51
C PRO A 59 10.08 -8.03 4.44
N ASP A 60 11.27 -7.52 4.80
CA ASP A 60 12.38 -7.34 3.86
C ASP A 60 12.87 -8.69 3.28
N SER A 61 12.79 -9.77 4.05
CA SER A 61 13.13 -11.12 3.60
C SER A 61 12.30 -11.57 2.38
N ILE A 62 11.01 -11.19 2.32
CA ILE A 62 10.14 -11.45 1.17
C ILE A 62 10.41 -10.44 0.05
N LYS A 63 10.48 -9.15 0.38
CA LYS A 63 10.69 -8.08 -0.62
C LYS A 63 11.97 -8.29 -1.43
N ASN A 64 13.04 -8.73 -0.78
CA ASN A 64 14.34 -9.00 -1.42
C ASN A 64 14.31 -10.20 -2.39
N LYS A 65 13.21 -10.96 -2.47
CA LYS A 65 13.01 -12.02 -3.47
C LYS A 65 12.37 -11.50 -4.76
N ALA A 66 11.94 -10.24 -4.81
CA ALA A 66 11.47 -9.64 -6.04
C ALA A 66 12.67 -9.15 -6.90
N PRO A 67 12.63 -9.36 -8.23
CA PRO A 67 13.54 -8.71 -9.16
C PRO A 67 13.46 -7.18 -9.11
N GLU A 68 14.48 -6.50 -9.65
CA GLU A 68 14.48 -5.03 -9.75
C GLU A 68 13.20 -4.50 -10.44
N ASN A 69 12.67 -3.39 -9.94
CA ASN A 69 11.43 -2.74 -10.42
C ASN A 69 10.16 -3.58 -10.26
N THR A 70 10.15 -4.57 -9.38
CA THR A 70 8.93 -5.30 -9.00
C THR A 70 8.82 -5.44 -7.49
N ASP A 71 7.58 -5.51 -7.01
CA ASP A 71 7.26 -5.73 -5.61
C ASP A 71 6.31 -6.92 -5.45
N TRP A 72 6.32 -7.53 -4.28
CA TRP A 72 5.34 -8.55 -3.92
C TRP A 72 4.06 -7.91 -3.40
N ILE A 73 2.92 -8.29 -3.98
CA ILE A 73 1.58 -7.95 -3.49
C ILE A 73 0.84 -9.22 -3.11
N ILE A 74 -0.11 -9.14 -2.18
CA ILE A 74 -1.00 -10.27 -1.86
C ILE A 74 -2.36 -10.03 -2.51
N ILE A 75 -2.83 -10.95 -3.34
CA ILE A 75 -4.17 -10.92 -3.95
C ILE A 75 -5.03 -12.10 -3.50
N GLY A 76 -6.35 -11.95 -3.59
CA GLY A 76 -7.29 -13.05 -3.32
C GLY A 76 -7.55 -13.81 -4.61
N THR A 77 -7.46 -15.14 -4.57
CA THR A 77 -7.69 -16.01 -5.73
C THR A 77 -8.95 -16.87 -5.59
N GLY A 78 -9.58 -16.85 -4.42
CA GLY A 78 -10.80 -17.59 -4.15
C GLY A 78 -11.24 -17.47 -2.69
N ARG A 79 -12.16 -18.35 -2.28
CA ARG A 79 -12.61 -18.41 -0.89
C ARG A 79 -11.49 -18.99 -0.04
N ALA A 80 -10.94 -18.17 0.87
CA ALA A 80 -9.81 -18.54 1.73
C ALA A 80 -8.54 -18.93 0.95
N SER A 81 -8.40 -18.44 -0.28
CA SER A 81 -7.22 -18.67 -1.12
C SER A 81 -6.61 -17.35 -1.56
N TYR A 82 -5.29 -17.32 -1.53
CA TYR A 82 -4.49 -16.13 -1.73
C TYR A 82 -3.29 -16.43 -2.61
N GLU A 83 -2.67 -15.38 -3.13
CA GLU A 83 -1.44 -15.50 -3.91
C GLU A 83 -0.56 -14.28 -3.63
N PHE A 84 0.72 -14.52 -3.33
CA PHE A 84 1.75 -13.50 -3.50
C PHE A 84 2.06 -13.38 -4.98
N ARG A 85 1.93 -12.20 -5.54
CA ARG A 85 2.18 -11.93 -6.97
C ARG A 85 3.18 -10.80 -7.09
N GLN A 86 4.18 -10.98 -7.94
CA GLN A 86 5.04 -9.87 -8.35
C GLN A 86 4.24 -8.89 -9.20
N SER A 87 4.33 -7.62 -8.87
CA SER A 87 3.67 -6.53 -9.56
C SER A 87 4.66 -5.39 -9.72
N THR A 88 4.70 -4.83 -10.93
CA THR A 88 5.42 -3.58 -11.17
C THR A 88 4.66 -2.45 -10.47
N PRO A 89 5.35 -1.53 -9.76
CA PRO A 89 4.70 -0.36 -9.21
C PRO A 89 3.88 0.35 -10.29
N GLY A 90 2.63 0.67 -9.96
CA GLY A 90 1.76 1.37 -10.90
C GLY A 90 2.41 2.68 -11.33
N LYS A 91 2.71 2.81 -12.62
CA LYS A 91 3.15 4.08 -13.22
C LYS A 91 1.98 5.06 -13.20
N ILE A 92 1.78 5.75 -12.08
CA ILE A 92 1.02 7.01 -12.10
C ILE A 92 1.97 8.06 -12.68
N GLU A 93 2.14 8.01 -14.00
CA GLU A 93 2.85 9.07 -14.71
C GLU A 93 1.85 10.20 -14.97
N VAL A 94 2.15 11.39 -14.47
CA VAL A 94 1.40 12.59 -14.86
C VAL A 94 1.59 12.77 -16.36
N THR A 95 0.50 12.79 -17.13
CA THR A 95 0.54 13.03 -18.58
C THR A 95 1.40 14.27 -18.88
N LYS A 96 2.49 14.12 -19.63
CA LYS A 96 3.44 15.21 -19.90
C LYS A 96 2.81 16.38 -20.68
N ASN A 97 1.77 16.09 -21.46
CA ASN A 97 1.07 17.06 -22.30
C ASN A 97 -0.08 17.78 -21.57
N ARG A 98 0.15 18.30 -20.35
CA ARG A 98 -0.84 19.18 -19.71
C ARG A 98 -0.67 20.60 -20.19
N GLN A 99 -1.77 21.23 -20.60
CA GLN A 99 -1.83 22.67 -20.75
C GLN A 99 -2.07 23.28 -19.35
N LEU A 100 -1.23 24.23 -18.96
CA LEU A 100 -1.49 25.04 -17.76
C LEU A 100 -2.76 25.86 -18.00
N ILE A 101 -3.85 25.50 -17.34
CA ILE A 101 -5.05 26.34 -17.29
C ILE A 101 -4.97 27.22 -16.05
N LYS A 102 -5.25 28.53 -16.22
CA LYS A 102 -5.39 29.43 -15.08
C LYS A 102 -6.67 29.04 -14.32
N ILE A 103 -6.56 28.82 -13.01
CA ILE A 103 -7.73 28.70 -12.15
C ILE A 103 -8.36 30.10 -12.06
N PRO A 104 -9.65 30.28 -12.43
CA PRO A 104 -10.31 31.57 -12.29
C PRO A 104 -10.28 32.01 -10.83
N ASP A 105 -9.87 33.25 -10.60
CA ASP A 105 -9.93 33.85 -9.27
C ASP A 105 -11.41 34.00 -8.86
N ALA A 106 -11.87 33.11 -8.00
CA ALA A 106 -13.22 33.09 -7.45
C ALA A 106 -13.35 33.92 -6.17
N THR A 107 -12.37 34.78 -5.84
CA THR A 107 -12.44 35.64 -4.65
C THR A 107 -13.69 36.54 -4.73
N PRO A 108 -14.65 36.41 -3.79
CA PRO A 108 -15.87 37.21 -3.82
C PRO A 108 -15.59 38.71 -3.77
N GLU A 109 -16.41 39.53 -4.44
CA GLU A 109 -16.22 40.99 -4.47
C GLU A 109 -16.16 41.64 -3.09
N ILE A 110 -16.92 41.10 -2.13
CA ILE A 110 -16.90 41.59 -0.75
C ILE A 110 -15.52 41.41 -0.11
N VAL A 111 -14.84 40.29 -0.40
CA VAL A 111 -13.48 40.03 0.08
C VAL A 111 -12.49 40.97 -0.60
N LYS A 112 -12.63 41.20 -1.93
CA LYS A 112 -11.78 42.15 -2.67
C LYS A 112 -11.88 43.58 -2.13
N ARG A 113 -13.06 44.00 -1.67
CA ARG A 113 -13.30 45.34 -1.11
C ARG A 113 -12.57 45.60 0.21
N TYR A 114 -12.32 44.55 0.99
CA TYR A 114 -11.63 44.64 2.28
C TYR A 114 -10.17 44.15 2.23
N ALA A 115 -9.70 43.66 1.08
CA ALA A 115 -8.38 43.05 0.91
C ALA A 115 -7.16 44.00 0.77
N PRO A 116 -7.23 45.31 0.46
CA PRO A 116 -6.01 46.09 0.31
C PRO A 116 -5.47 46.57 1.68
N GLY A 117 -4.52 45.80 2.23
CA GLY A 117 -3.45 46.32 3.10
C GLY A 117 -3.68 46.39 4.61
N MET A 118 -4.73 45.78 5.17
CA MET A 118 -5.04 45.92 6.61
C MET A 118 -5.20 44.61 7.41
N ASP A 119 -5.15 43.43 6.78
CA ASP A 119 -5.36 42.17 7.50
C ASP A 119 -4.46 41.05 6.97
N GLU A 120 -3.77 40.35 7.88
CA GLU A 120 -2.94 39.18 7.61
C GLU A 120 -3.75 38.04 6.96
N GLN A 121 -5.08 38.01 7.15
CA GLN A 121 -5.96 37.02 6.52
C GLN A 121 -6.06 37.15 5.00
N ALA A 122 -5.76 38.33 4.42
CA ALA A 122 -5.76 38.52 2.96
C ALA A 122 -4.64 37.72 2.25
N LEU A 123 -3.56 37.37 2.98
CA LEU A 123 -2.44 36.57 2.48
C LEU A 123 -2.81 35.10 2.26
N LEU A 124 -3.82 34.58 2.96
CA LEU A 124 -4.28 33.19 2.84
C LEU A 124 -5.27 32.97 1.69
N THR A 125 -5.85 34.05 1.16
CA THR A 125 -6.87 33.99 0.09
C THR A 125 -6.32 34.17 -1.32
N GLN A 126 -5.06 34.58 -1.49
CA GLN A 126 -4.45 34.60 -2.82
C GLN A 126 -3.98 33.20 -3.21
N SER A 127 -4.65 32.59 -4.18
CA SER A 127 -4.10 31.44 -4.90
C SER A 127 -2.87 31.90 -5.68
N SER A 128 -1.68 31.72 -5.08
CA SER A 128 -0.42 31.85 -5.79
C SER A 128 -0.34 30.78 -6.89
N ILE A 129 -0.04 31.22 -8.11
CA ILE A 129 0.30 30.36 -9.26
C ILE A 129 1.76 29.93 -9.14
#